data_AF-A0A4Q7KSQ7-F1
#
_entry.id   AF-A0A4Q7KSQ7-F1
#
_cell.length_a   1.000
_cell.length_b   1.000
_cell.length_c   1.000
_cell.angle_alpha   90.00
_cell.angle_beta   90.00
_cell.angle_gamma   90.00
#
_symmetry.space_group_name_H-M   'P 1'
#
loop_
_entity.id
_entity.type
_entity.pdbx_description
1 polymer ?
#
loop_
_entity_poly.entity_id
_entity_poly.type
_entity_poly.pdbx_seq_one_letter_code
_entity_poly.pdbx_strand_id
1 'polypeptide(L)'
;MAAFDVELDAQQREHVERAVLAVRAASSARTEEANLTAAHAIHDLRGCFQDRDGRPDYAGTSSRYRGAAAEVYERAARGDRKEAQRVNRAVQYHMATVRQERMTPEEIAAYGLAPKTRAAQRREQRHSLASPTDGPGVARAAENLREVAEAIAASTCGRLPGLVPTVRDDAIDHLRGAERAIQRIVENITQRRR
;
A
#
# COMPACT_ATOMS: atom_id res chain seq x y z
N MET A 1 -14.03 -23.29 12.95
CA MET A 1 -12.59 -23.49 12.76
C MET A 1 -12.18 -24.43 13.86
N ALA A 2 -11.51 -25.53 13.53
CA ALA A 2 -10.98 -26.42 14.57
C ALA A 2 -10.06 -25.58 15.46
N ALA A 3 -10.24 -25.66 16.78
CA ALA A 3 -9.24 -25.17 17.71
C ALA A 3 -7.94 -25.91 17.34
N PHE A 4 -6.93 -25.18 16.87
CA PHE A 4 -5.62 -25.77 16.72
C PHE A 4 -5.09 -25.95 18.14
N ASP A 5 -5.23 -27.15 18.69
CA ASP A 5 -4.57 -27.54 19.93
C ASP A 5 -3.06 -27.61 19.66
N VAL A 6 -2.44 -26.43 19.58
CA VAL A 6 -0.99 -26.31 19.55
C VAL A 6 -0.54 -26.41 21.00
N GLU A 7 0.21 -27.45 21.34
CA GLU A 7 0.88 -27.51 22.63
C GLU A 7 1.91 -26.36 22.70
N LEU A 8 1.66 -25.43 23.62
CA LEU A 8 2.53 -24.30 23.91
C LEU A 8 3.27 -24.53 25.22
N ASP A 9 4.58 -24.26 25.23
CA ASP A 9 5.34 -24.21 26.48
C ASP A 9 4.97 -22.98 27.32
N ALA A 10 5.55 -22.87 28.52
CA ALA A 10 5.25 -21.76 29.43
C ALA A 10 5.62 -20.39 28.84
N GLN A 11 6.75 -20.29 28.14
CA GLN A 11 7.22 -19.05 27.54
C GLN A 11 6.31 -18.65 26.37
N GLN A 12 6.00 -19.58 25.48
CA GLN A 12 5.08 -19.37 24.36
C GLN A 12 3.71 -18.89 24.84
N ARG A 13 3.16 -19.46 25.92
CA ARG A 13 1.89 -19.01 26.50
C ARG A 13 1.96 -17.57 27.00
N GLU A 14 3.03 -17.20 27.69
CA GLU A 14 3.22 -15.81 28.15
C GLU A 14 3.23 -14.82 26.98
N HIS A 15 3.95 -15.15 25.90
CA HIS A 15 3.99 -14.32 24.69
C HIS A 15 2.64 -14.26 23.97
N VAL A 16 1.86 -15.34 23.95
CA VAL A 16 0.47 -15.34 23.44
C VAL A 16 -0.40 -14.39 24.24
N GLU A 17 -0.38 -14.45 25.58
CA GLU A 17 -1.19 -13.55 26.42
C GLU A 17 -0.83 -12.08 26.20
N ARG A 18 0.48 -11.77 26.15
CA ARG A 18 0.96 -10.43 25.85
C ARG A 18 0.47 -9.94 24.48
N ALA A 19 0.55 -10.80 23.46
CA ALA A 19 0.07 -10.49 22.12
C ALA A 19 -1.46 -10.30 22.08
N VAL A 20 -2.23 -11.10 22.80
CA VAL A 20 -3.70 -10.93 22.92
C VAL A 20 -4.04 -9.56 23.49
N LEU A 21 -3.39 -9.16 24.58
CA LEU A 21 -3.63 -7.85 25.21
C LEU A 21 -3.28 -6.71 24.26
N ALA A 22 -2.13 -6.77 23.57
CA ALA A 22 -1.70 -5.75 22.64
C ALA A 22 -2.62 -5.64 21.40
N VAL A 23 -3.00 -6.77 20.79
CA VAL A 23 -3.92 -6.79 19.65
C VAL A 23 -5.32 -6.30 20.05
N ARG A 24 -5.77 -6.63 21.26
CA ARG A 24 -7.03 -6.10 21.80
C ARG A 24 -6.98 -4.59 21.96
N ALA A 25 -5.89 -4.05 22.51
CA ALA A 25 -5.70 -2.61 22.61
C ALA A 25 -5.71 -1.93 21.22
N ALA A 26 -5.03 -2.52 20.24
CA ALA A 26 -5.03 -2.05 18.85
C ALA A 26 -6.43 -2.06 18.21
N SER A 27 -7.21 -3.13 18.44
CA SER A 27 -8.58 -3.24 17.98
C SER A 27 -9.49 -2.14 18.56
N SER A 28 -9.38 -1.88 19.87
CA SER A 28 -10.18 -0.87 20.57
C SER A 28 -9.77 0.57 20.26
N ALA A 29 -8.47 0.89 20.34
CA ALA A 29 -7.96 2.25 20.19
C ALA A 29 -7.93 2.72 18.72
N ARG A 30 -7.63 1.79 17.79
CA ARG A 30 -7.52 2.06 16.35
C ARG A 30 -6.51 3.16 15.99
N THR A 31 -5.49 3.34 16.82
CA THR A 31 -4.40 4.28 16.59
C THR A 31 -3.19 3.58 15.95
N GLU A 32 -2.32 4.36 15.29
CA GLU A 32 -1.06 3.87 14.75
C GLU A 32 -0.16 3.29 15.84
N GLU A 33 0.00 4.01 16.95
CA GLU A 33 0.81 3.58 18.10
C GLU A 33 0.37 2.21 18.62
N ALA A 34 -0.94 2.00 18.83
CA ALA A 34 -1.44 0.72 19.32
C ALA A 34 -1.22 -0.42 18.31
N ASN A 35 -1.35 -0.15 17.00
CA ASN A 35 -1.03 -1.14 15.98
C ASN A 35 0.46 -1.48 15.95
N LEU A 36 1.34 -0.51 16.19
CA LEU A 36 2.79 -0.72 16.27
C LEU A 36 3.17 -1.53 17.51
N THR A 37 2.59 -1.23 18.68
CA THR A 37 2.75 -2.04 19.90
C THR A 37 2.31 -3.48 19.66
N ALA A 38 1.17 -3.69 19.01
CA ALA A 38 0.71 -5.03 18.64
C ALA A 38 1.66 -5.73 17.65
N ALA A 39 2.26 -4.99 16.70
CA ALA A 39 3.25 -5.54 15.79
C ALA A 39 4.53 -6.00 16.52
N HIS A 40 5.01 -5.25 17.51
CA HIS A 40 6.12 -5.69 18.37
C HIS A 40 5.79 -6.99 19.11
N ALA A 41 4.61 -7.07 19.74
CA ALA A 41 4.21 -8.26 20.46
C ALA A 41 4.09 -9.49 19.55
N ILE A 42 3.58 -9.32 18.32
CA ILE A 42 3.51 -10.39 17.32
C ILE A 42 4.92 -10.78 16.83
N HIS A 43 5.84 -9.83 16.69
CA HIS A 43 7.23 -10.11 16.35
C HIS A 43 7.94 -10.90 17.47
N ASP A 44 7.74 -10.52 18.73
CA ASP A 44 8.25 -11.27 19.88
C ASP A 44 7.71 -12.70 19.89
N LEU A 45 6.40 -12.85 19.65
CA LEU A 45 5.77 -14.16 19.55
C LEU A 45 6.41 -15.04 18.45
N ARG A 46 6.75 -14.47 17.28
CA ARG A 46 7.47 -15.20 16.22
C ARG A 46 8.82 -15.73 16.69
N GLY A 47 9.51 -14.97 17.52
CA GLY A 47 10.80 -15.36 18.10
C GLY A 47 10.74 -16.62 18.98
N CYS A 48 9.55 -16.98 19.48
CA CYS A 48 9.34 -18.19 20.31
C CYS A 48 9.06 -19.46 19.50
N PHE A 49 8.99 -19.38 18.17
CA PHE A 49 8.79 -20.52 17.28
C PHE A 49 10.02 -20.71 16.39
N GLN A 50 10.17 -21.92 15.85
CA GLN A 50 11.25 -22.26 14.93
C GLN A 50 10.72 -22.52 13.52
N ASP A 51 11.47 -22.09 12.52
CA ASP A 51 11.26 -22.43 11.12
C ASP A 51 11.82 -23.82 10.78
N ARG A 52 11.84 -24.16 9.49
CA ARG A 52 12.34 -25.47 9.02
C ARG A 52 13.85 -25.65 9.19
N ASP A 53 14.59 -24.55 9.33
CA ASP A 53 16.04 -24.52 9.46
C ASP A 53 16.47 -24.43 10.94
N GLY A 54 15.51 -24.51 11.88
CA GLY A 54 15.73 -24.42 13.32
C GLY A 54 15.97 -23.00 13.84
N ARG A 55 15.75 -21.97 13.01
CA ARG A 55 15.92 -20.56 13.36
C ARG A 55 14.62 -19.98 13.91
N PRO A 56 14.65 -18.86 14.66
CA PRO A 56 13.43 -18.15 15.04
C PRO A 56 12.53 -17.84 13.83
N ASP A 57 11.23 -18.14 13.91
CA ASP A 57 10.29 -18.04 12.77
C ASP A 57 9.82 -16.59 12.51
N TYR A 58 10.75 -15.65 12.33
CA TYR A 58 10.44 -14.27 12.01
C TYR A 58 9.70 -14.10 10.67
N ALA A 59 9.78 -15.09 9.78
CA ALA A 59 8.99 -15.15 8.56
C ALA A 59 7.51 -15.52 8.80
N GLY A 60 7.20 -16.18 9.92
CA GLY A 60 5.85 -16.60 10.29
C GLY A 60 5.31 -17.75 9.44
N THR A 61 6.19 -18.66 9.02
CA THR A 61 5.88 -19.76 8.10
C THR A 61 5.54 -21.07 8.80
N SER A 62 5.98 -21.25 10.04
CA SER A 62 5.74 -22.47 10.81
C SER A 62 4.25 -22.67 11.09
N SER A 63 3.80 -23.92 11.07
CA SER A 63 2.40 -24.26 11.39
C SER A 63 2.05 -23.91 12.83
N ARG A 64 2.98 -24.13 13.77
CA ARG A 64 2.81 -23.83 15.20
C ARG A 64 2.59 -22.34 15.44
N TYR A 65 3.44 -21.48 14.88
CA TYR A 65 3.23 -20.02 14.96
C TYR A 65 1.89 -19.61 14.35
N ARG A 66 1.53 -20.15 13.16
CA ARG A 66 0.25 -19.79 12.51
C ARG A 66 -0.97 -20.16 13.36
N GLY A 67 -0.92 -21.28 14.07
CA GLY A 67 -1.95 -21.67 15.03
C GLY A 67 -2.03 -20.69 16.20
N ALA A 68 -0.91 -20.39 16.85
CA ALA A 68 -0.85 -19.44 17.96
C ALA A 68 -1.27 -18.01 17.55
N ALA A 69 -0.84 -17.54 16.38
CA ALA A 69 -1.24 -16.23 15.86
C ALA A 69 -2.74 -16.18 15.55
N ALA A 70 -3.32 -17.25 15.01
CA ALA A 70 -4.77 -17.33 14.79
C ALA A 70 -5.53 -17.23 16.12
N GLU A 71 -5.07 -17.95 17.16
CA GLU A 71 -5.61 -17.88 18.50
C GLU A 71 -5.55 -16.45 19.07
N VAL A 72 -4.40 -15.76 18.93
CA VAL A 72 -4.23 -14.37 19.37
C VAL A 72 -5.30 -13.46 18.77
N TYR A 73 -5.46 -13.49 17.45
CA TYR A 73 -6.43 -12.61 16.77
C TYR A 73 -7.88 -12.98 17.10
N GLU A 74 -8.20 -14.27 17.22
CA GLU A 74 -9.54 -14.75 17.59
C GLU A 74 -9.93 -14.32 19.01
N ARG A 75 -9.03 -14.52 19.99
CA ARG A 75 -9.22 -14.12 21.39
C ARG A 75 -9.25 -12.60 21.58
N ALA A 76 -8.44 -11.87 20.83
CA ALA A 76 -8.45 -10.41 20.85
C ALA A 76 -9.78 -9.84 20.29
N ALA A 77 -10.27 -10.41 19.19
CA ALA A 77 -11.51 -10.00 18.53
C ALA A 77 -12.78 -10.62 19.14
N ARG A 78 -12.67 -11.41 20.22
CA ARG A 78 -13.81 -12.08 20.88
C ARG A 78 -14.65 -12.91 19.91
N GLY A 79 -14.00 -13.55 18.93
CA GLY A 79 -14.66 -14.36 17.90
C GLY A 79 -15.20 -13.58 16.68
N ASP A 80 -15.15 -12.24 16.65
CA ASP A 80 -15.51 -11.48 15.44
C ASP A 80 -14.42 -11.62 14.37
N ARG A 81 -14.72 -12.43 13.35
CA ARG A 81 -13.79 -12.70 12.23
C ARG A 81 -13.48 -11.46 11.40
N LYS A 82 -14.43 -10.54 11.21
CA LYS A 82 -14.20 -9.33 10.41
C LYS A 82 -13.25 -8.40 11.15
N GLU A 83 -13.46 -8.26 12.45
CA GLU A 83 -12.59 -7.46 13.30
C GLU A 83 -11.18 -8.06 13.40
N ALA A 84 -11.08 -9.39 13.59
CA ALA A 84 -9.80 -10.11 13.58
C ALA A 84 -9.01 -9.88 12.27
N GLN A 85 -9.67 -9.96 11.12
CA GLN A 85 -9.04 -9.70 9.83
C GLN A 85 -8.61 -8.23 9.66
N ARG A 86 -9.43 -7.29 10.13
CA ARG A 86 -9.14 -5.86 10.08
C ARG A 86 -7.90 -5.52 10.88
N VAL A 87 -7.85 -5.93 12.16
CA VAL A 87 -6.71 -5.66 13.03
C VAL A 87 -5.46 -6.40 12.55
N ASN A 88 -5.57 -7.64 12.05
CA ASN A 88 -4.44 -8.36 11.46
C ASN A 88 -3.84 -7.57 10.29
N ARG A 89 -4.65 -7.08 9.35
CA ARG A 89 -4.13 -6.25 8.24
C ARG A 89 -3.43 -4.98 8.72
N ALA A 90 -3.96 -4.32 9.75
CA ALA A 90 -3.35 -3.13 10.33
C ALA A 90 -2.00 -3.46 10.99
N VAL A 91 -1.92 -4.53 11.77
CA VAL A 91 -0.67 -4.99 12.40
C VAL A 91 0.36 -5.41 11.35
N GLN A 92 -0.03 -6.15 10.31
CA GLN A 92 0.85 -6.56 9.22
C GLN A 92 1.46 -5.38 8.46
N TYR A 93 0.74 -4.26 8.36
CA TYR A 93 1.28 -3.04 7.78
C TYR A 93 2.50 -2.52 8.55
N HIS A 94 2.47 -2.58 9.88
CA HIS A 94 3.56 -2.13 10.75
C HIS A 94 4.68 -3.18 10.95
N MET A 95 4.44 -4.45 10.63
CA MET A 95 5.45 -5.52 10.77
C MET A 95 6.75 -5.29 9.98
N ALA A 96 6.72 -4.50 8.90
CA ALA A 96 7.96 -4.16 8.20
C ALA A 96 8.80 -3.15 8.98
N THR A 97 8.17 -2.12 9.57
CA THR A 97 8.84 -1.15 10.43
C THR A 97 9.51 -1.84 11.61
N VAL A 98 8.77 -2.70 12.33
CA VAL A 98 9.31 -3.47 13.45
C VAL A 98 10.51 -4.34 13.05
N ARG A 99 10.48 -4.94 11.85
CA ARG A 99 11.61 -5.74 11.36
C ARG A 99 12.83 -4.87 11.06
N GLN A 100 12.66 -3.70 10.45
CA GLN A 100 13.76 -2.77 10.18
C GLN A 100 14.40 -2.23 11.46
N GLU A 101 13.62 -2.09 12.53
CA GLU A 101 14.13 -1.63 13.83
C GLU A 101 14.93 -2.71 14.58
N ARG A 102 14.59 -3.99 14.37
CA ARG A 102 15.11 -5.10 15.17
C ARG A 102 16.07 -6.03 14.46
N MET A 103 16.13 -5.96 13.15
CA MET A 103 16.94 -6.85 12.31
C MET A 103 17.79 -6.02 11.38
N THR A 104 19.03 -6.45 11.17
CA THR A 104 19.88 -5.83 10.16
C THR A 104 19.36 -6.14 8.75
N PRO A 105 19.72 -5.35 7.72
CA PRO A 105 19.36 -5.65 6.34
C PRO A 105 19.80 -7.06 5.89
N GLU A 106 20.94 -7.53 6.37
CA GLU A 106 21.48 -8.87 6.06
C GLU A 106 20.60 -9.97 6.67
N GLU A 107 20.15 -9.80 7.92
CA GLU A 107 19.22 -10.73 8.56
C GLU A 107 17.88 -10.76 7.83
N ILE A 108 17.32 -9.58 7.49
CA ILE A 108 16.08 -9.49 6.71
C ILE A 108 16.21 -10.25 5.38
N ALA A 109 17.33 -10.10 4.68
CA ALA A 109 17.62 -10.84 3.45
C ALA A 109 17.76 -12.35 3.69
N ALA A 110 18.43 -12.76 4.77
CA ALA A 110 18.62 -14.16 5.13
C ALA A 110 17.31 -14.90 5.42
N TYR A 111 16.29 -14.20 5.95
CA TYR A 111 14.93 -14.74 6.12
C TYR A 111 14.07 -14.67 4.85
N GLY A 112 14.62 -14.20 3.71
CA GLY A 112 13.88 -14.02 2.46
C GLY A 112 12.79 -12.94 2.57
N LEU A 113 12.95 -12.00 3.49
CA LEU A 113 11.98 -10.94 3.75
C LEU A 113 12.28 -9.72 2.88
N ALA A 114 11.24 -9.03 2.42
CA ALA A 114 11.42 -7.79 1.68
C ALA A 114 11.88 -6.67 2.64
N PRO A 115 12.92 -5.89 2.28
CA PRO A 115 13.44 -4.83 3.13
C PRO A 115 12.50 -3.64 3.26
N LYS A 116 11.54 -3.46 2.33
CA LYS A 116 10.56 -2.38 2.35
C LYS A 116 9.15 -2.95 2.23
N THR A 117 8.15 -2.23 2.78
CA THR A 117 6.75 -2.55 2.48
C THR A 117 6.45 -2.31 1.00
N ARG A 118 5.53 -3.09 0.41
CA ARG A 118 5.01 -2.80 -0.93
C ARG A 118 4.40 -1.40 -1.01
N ALA A 119 3.83 -0.89 0.08
CA ALA A 119 3.27 0.47 0.13
C ALA A 119 4.37 1.54 0.04
N ALA A 120 5.47 1.38 0.79
CA ALA A 120 6.64 2.25 0.70
C ALA A 120 7.27 2.18 -0.70
N GLN A 121 7.43 0.97 -1.24
CA GLN A 121 7.94 0.76 -2.60
C GLN A 121 7.03 1.44 -3.65
N ARG A 122 5.70 1.35 -3.51
CA ARG A 122 4.75 2.05 -4.38
C ARG A 122 4.79 3.56 -4.22
N ARG A 123 4.99 4.09 -3.00
CA ARG A 123 5.16 5.53 -2.78
C ARG A 123 6.43 6.03 -3.44
N GLU A 124 7.54 5.32 -3.27
CA GLU A 124 8.82 5.61 -3.92
C GLU A 124 8.70 5.57 -5.44
N GLN A 125 8.03 4.55 -6.00
CA GLN A 125 7.72 4.48 -7.44
C GLN A 125 6.83 5.63 -7.91
N ARG A 126 5.84 6.04 -7.09
CA ARG A 126 5.01 7.22 -7.43
C ARG A 126 5.84 8.49 -7.39
N HIS A 127 6.75 8.66 -6.44
CA HIS A 127 7.64 9.82 -6.39
C HIS A 127 8.65 9.83 -7.54
N SER A 128 9.19 8.68 -7.94
CA SER A 128 10.07 8.60 -9.10
C SER A 128 9.35 8.87 -10.41
N LEU A 129 8.07 8.47 -10.54
CA LEU A 129 7.22 8.79 -11.70
C LEU A 129 6.64 10.21 -11.66
N ALA A 130 6.37 10.75 -10.47
CA ALA A 130 5.86 12.11 -10.24
C ALA A 130 6.97 13.17 -10.18
N SER A 131 8.21 12.80 -10.54
CA SER A 131 9.26 13.74 -10.88
C SER A 131 9.46 13.86 -12.41
N PRO A 132 8.45 14.29 -13.20
CA PRO A 132 8.66 14.65 -14.60
C PRO A 132 9.07 16.12 -14.74
N THR A 133 9.65 16.75 -13.71
CA THR A 133 9.87 18.19 -13.75
C THR A 133 11.01 18.59 -14.71
N ASP A 134 11.94 17.67 -15.03
CA ASP A 134 13.13 17.93 -15.85
C ASP A 134 13.46 16.85 -16.91
N GLY A 135 12.49 16.02 -17.32
CA GLY A 135 12.72 14.91 -18.27
C GLY A 135 12.03 15.07 -19.63
N PRO A 136 12.59 14.48 -20.72
CA PRO A 136 12.02 14.47 -22.09
C PRO A 136 10.62 13.85 -22.19
N GLY A 137 10.09 13.27 -21.11
CA GLY A 137 8.74 12.73 -21.02
C GLY A 137 7.63 13.80 -21.07
N VAL A 138 7.86 15.03 -20.58
CA VAL A 138 6.86 16.11 -20.69
C VAL A 138 6.74 16.62 -22.12
N ALA A 139 7.88 16.78 -22.81
CA ALA A 139 7.89 17.14 -24.23
C ALA A 139 7.17 16.08 -25.06
N ARG A 140 7.46 14.79 -24.80
CA ARG A 140 6.80 13.67 -25.50
C ARG A 140 5.31 13.55 -25.18
N ALA A 141 4.90 13.84 -23.95
CA ALA A 141 3.48 13.86 -23.59
C ALA A 141 2.74 15.02 -24.27
N ALA A 142 3.36 16.20 -24.37
CA ALA A 142 2.81 17.34 -25.10
C ALA A 142 2.72 17.07 -26.60
N GLU A 143 3.71 16.39 -27.18
CA GLU A 143 3.74 15.97 -28.58
C GLU A 143 2.64 14.93 -28.87
N ASN A 144 2.51 13.91 -28.03
CA ASN A 144 1.42 12.93 -28.14
C ASN A 144 0.02 13.58 -28.04
N LEU A 145 -0.16 14.55 -27.14
CA LEU A 145 -1.43 15.28 -27.01
C LEU A 145 -1.72 16.13 -28.25
N ARG A 146 -0.69 16.71 -28.88
CA ARG A 146 -0.80 17.44 -30.14
C ARG A 146 -1.19 16.52 -31.30
N GLU A 147 -0.54 15.36 -31.42
CA GLU A 147 -0.90 14.36 -32.45
C GLU A 147 -2.35 13.88 -32.30
N VAL A 148 -2.81 13.64 -31.07
CA VAL A 148 -4.21 13.25 -30.81
C VAL A 148 -5.17 14.39 -31.18
N ALA A 149 -4.84 15.64 -30.83
CA ALA A 149 -5.65 16.79 -31.19
C ALA A 149 -5.73 17.00 -32.72
N GLU A 150 -4.61 16.84 -33.43
CA GLU A 150 -4.54 16.93 -34.90
C GLU A 150 -5.31 15.78 -35.56
N ALA A 151 -5.22 14.56 -35.03
CA ALA A 151 -5.99 13.41 -35.50
C ALA A 151 -7.51 13.60 -35.31
N ILE A 152 -7.94 14.14 -34.17
CA ILE A 152 -9.34 14.49 -33.91
C ILE A 152 -9.80 15.59 -34.87
N ALA A 153 -9.01 16.65 -35.07
CA ALA A 153 -9.34 17.73 -35.99
C ALA A 153 -9.47 17.24 -37.45
N ALA A 154 -8.54 16.39 -37.90
CA ALA A 154 -8.58 15.79 -39.23
C ALA A 154 -9.78 14.84 -39.42
N SER A 155 -10.11 14.05 -38.39
CA SER A 155 -11.27 13.15 -38.40
C SER A 155 -12.60 13.93 -38.45
N THR A 156 -12.68 15.04 -37.71
CA THR A 156 -13.93 15.83 -37.57
C THR A 156 -14.16 16.75 -38.76
N CYS A 157 -13.12 17.29 -39.39
CA CYS A 157 -13.25 18.17 -40.57
C CYS A 157 -13.54 17.42 -41.89
N GLY A 158 -13.30 16.11 -41.97
CA GLY A 158 -13.38 15.37 -43.23
C GLY A 158 -14.67 14.60 -43.51
N ARG A 159 -15.58 14.40 -42.55
CA ARG A 159 -16.52 13.26 -42.66
C ARG A 159 -17.93 13.40 -42.08
N LEU A 160 -18.51 14.60 -41.99
CA LEU A 160 -19.93 14.74 -41.63
C LEU A 160 -20.68 15.73 -42.55
N PRO A 161 -21.02 15.34 -43.79
CA PRO A 161 -22.04 16.03 -44.56
C PRO A 161 -23.39 15.83 -43.85
N GLY A 162 -23.84 16.82 -43.09
CA GLY A 162 -25.16 16.80 -42.42
C GLY A 162 -25.20 17.21 -40.95
N LEU A 163 -24.09 17.61 -40.32
CA LEU A 163 -24.17 18.20 -38.98
C LEU A 163 -24.79 19.60 -39.05
N VAL A 164 -25.84 19.81 -38.26
CA VAL A 164 -26.50 21.10 -38.09
C VAL A 164 -25.47 22.11 -37.56
N PRO A 165 -25.38 23.35 -38.10
CA PRO A 165 -24.35 24.34 -37.75
C PRO A 165 -24.14 24.56 -36.25
N THR A 166 -25.20 24.44 -35.46
CA THR A 166 -25.17 24.57 -34.00
C THR A 166 -24.26 23.56 -33.30
N VAL A 167 -24.23 22.31 -33.75
CA VAL A 167 -23.39 21.26 -33.13
C VAL A 167 -21.90 21.50 -33.44
N ARG A 168 -21.59 22.14 -34.57
CA ARG A 168 -20.23 22.50 -34.94
C ARG A 168 -19.70 23.64 -34.06
N ASP A 169 -20.52 24.65 -33.81
CA ASP A 169 -20.12 25.82 -33.02
C ASP A 169 -19.91 25.45 -31.54
N ASP A 170 -20.78 24.60 -30.97
CA ASP A 170 -20.62 24.08 -29.60
C ASP A 170 -19.33 23.26 -29.44
N ALA A 171 -18.99 22.43 -30.44
CA ALA A 171 -17.74 21.65 -30.43
C ALA A 171 -16.50 22.55 -30.52
N ILE A 172 -16.53 23.60 -31.34
CA ILE A 172 -15.45 24.59 -31.45
C ILE A 172 -15.26 25.34 -30.12
N ASP A 173 -16.35 25.71 -29.46
CA ASP A 173 -16.29 26.42 -28.17
C ASP A 173 -15.79 25.52 -27.04
N HIS A 174 -16.15 24.24 -27.04
CA HIS A 174 -15.57 23.25 -26.11
C HIS A 174 -14.07 23.08 -26.30
N LEU A 175 -13.60 23.00 -27.55
CA LEU A 175 -12.16 22.88 -27.86
C LEU A 175 -11.39 24.14 -27.43
N ARG A 176 -11.91 25.34 -27.73
CA ARG A 176 -11.33 26.61 -27.26
C ARG A 176 -11.33 26.73 -25.73
N GLY A 177 -12.36 26.20 -25.08
CA GLY A 177 -12.43 26.11 -23.62
C GLY A 177 -11.33 25.24 -23.03
N ALA A 178 -11.08 24.08 -23.63
CA ALA A 178 -10.02 23.16 -23.24
C ALA A 178 -8.62 23.78 -23.45
N GLU A 179 -8.39 24.44 -24.59
CA GLU A 179 -7.14 25.14 -24.90
C GLU A 179 -6.81 26.21 -23.84
N ARG A 180 -7.78 27.07 -23.50
CA ARG A 180 -7.63 28.09 -22.43
C ARG A 180 -7.38 27.49 -21.05
N ALA A 181 -7.90 26.29 -20.77
CA ALA A 181 -7.65 25.61 -19.50
C ALA A 181 -6.22 25.08 -19.44
N ILE A 182 -5.73 24.47 -20.53
CA ILE A 182 -4.35 23.99 -20.65
C ILE A 182 -3.37 25.16 -20.51
N GLN A 183 -3.61 26.28 -21.19
CA GLN A 183 -2.71 27.43 -21.15
C GLN A 183 -2.59 28.04 -19.74
N ARG A 184 -3.69 28.10 -18.97
CA ARG A 184 -3.66 28.51 -17.55
C ARG A 184 -2.88 27.55 -16.65
N ILE A 185 -2.92 26.26 -16.93
CA ILE A 185 -2.12 25.26 -16.20
C ILE A 185 -0.64 25.49 -16.49
N VAL A 186 -0.28 25.70 -17.75
CA VAL A 186 1.11 25.98 -18.17
C VAL A 186 1.63 27.25 -17.50
N GLU A 187 0.90 28.36 -17.56
CA GLU A 187 1.31 29.62 -16.92
C GLU A 187 1.52 29.49 -15.41
N ASN A 188 0.60 28.80 -14.71
CA ASN A 188 0.74 28.53 -13.27
C ASN A 188 1.99 27.71 -12.94
N ILE A 189 2.32 26.71 -13.76
CA ILE A 189 3.53 25.91 -13.59
C ILE A 189 4.77 26.77 -13.81
N THR A 190 4.78 27.64 -14.84
CA THR A 190 5.92 28.52 -15.13
C THR A 190 6.14 29.57 -14.03
N GLN A 191 5.07 30.16 -13.48
CA GLN A 191 5.18 31.15 -12.40
C GLN A 191 5.73 30.56 -11.10
N ARG A 192 5.39 29.31 -10.76
CA ARG A 192 5.89 28.63 -9.57
C ARG A 192 7.38 28.24 -9.64
N ARG A 193 8.01 28.35 -10.81
CA ARG A 193 9.44 28.07 -11.00
C ARG A 193 10.34 29.31 -10.87
N ARG A 194 9.77 30.51 -10.76
CA ARG A 194 10.51 31.76 -10.50
C ARG A 194 10.49 32.06 -9.00
#